data_AF-A0A6J4BYZ8-F1
#
_entry.id   AF-A0A6J4BYZ8-F1
#
_cell.length_a   1.000
_cell.length_b   1.000
_cell.length_c   1.000
_cell.angle_alpha   90.00
_cell.angle_beta   90.00
_cell.angle_gamma   90.00
#
_symmetry.space_group_name_H-M   'P 1'
#
loop_
_entity.id
_entity.type
_entity.pdbx_description
1 polymer ?
#
loop_
_entity_poly.entity_id
_entity_poly.type
_entity_poly.pdbx_seq_one_letter_code
_entity_poly.pdbx_strand_id
1 'polypeptide(L)'
;MHGRGADGLDCVGLVALALRAGGYEGAVPTGYALRGGDWGVLDRVLVRVAGAEDEAEVGVGDVLLMAVGPGQVHLGIRTARGFVHADAGLRRVVERPGIPPWPLIGVWRMEG
;
A
#
# COMPACT_ATOMS: atom_id res chain seq x y z
N MET A 1 -16.47 12.27 -3.60
CA MET A 1 -16.84 10.84 -3.62
C MET A 1 -15.74 10.08 -2.87
N HIS A 2 -16.00 9.69 -1.62
CA HIS A 2 -15.01 9.12 -0.69
C HIS A 2 -14.97 7.61 -0.84
N GLY A 3 -13.88 7.02 -1.35
CA GLY A 3 -13.39 5.64 -1.06
C GLY A 3 -14.33 4.43 -1.13
N ARG A 4 -15.60 4.58 -1.47
CA ARG A 4 -16.60 3.54 -1.69
C ARG A 4 -17.38 3.92 -2.94
N GLY A 5 -16.84 3.51 -4.09
CA GLY A 5 -17.61 3.41 -5.33
C GLY A 5 -18.27 2.04 -5.43
N ALA A 6 -19.28 1.90 -6.29
CA ALA A 6 -20.00 0.65 -6.55
C ALA A 6 -19.13 -0.48 -7.16
N ASP A 7 -17.82 -0.26 -7.31
CA ASP A 7 -16.93 -1.03 -8.18
C ASP A 7 -15.92 -1.92 -7.42
N GLY A 8 -15.93 -1.88 -6.08
CA GLY A 8 -15.01 -2.62 -5.21
C GLY A 8 -13.82 -1.78 -4.70
N LEU A 9 -13.02 -2.37 -3.80
CA LEU A 9 -11.85 -1.73 -3.18
C LEU A 9 -10.61 -2.00 -4.06
N ASP A 10 -9.95 -0.96 -4.56
CA ASP A 10 -8.66 -1.06 -5.26
C ASP A 10 -7.47 -0.97 -4.28
N CYS A 11 -6.24 -1.11 -4.78
CA CYS A 11 -5.05 -1.16 -3.91
C CYS A 11 -4.80 0.17 -3.16
N VAL A 12 -5.14 1.29 -3.78
CA VAL A 12 -5.07 2.64 -3.16
C VAL A 12 -6.13 2.78 -2.08
N GLY A 13 -7.37 2.40 -2.38
CA GLY A 13 -8.49 2.43 -1.45
C GLY A 13 -8.27 1.52 -0.24
N LEU A 14 -7.65 0.36 -0.45
CA LEU A 14 -7.26 -0.56 0.62
C LEU A 14 -6.26 0.09 1.58
N VAL A 15 -5.17 0.67 1.08
CA VAL A 15 -4.21 1.39 1.92
C VAL A 15 -4.89 2.53 2.66
N ALA A 16 -5.72 3.31 1.97
CA ALA A 16 -6.40 4.43 2.61
C ALA A 16 -7.38 4.00 3.71
N LEU A 17 -8.09 2.89 3.51
CA LEU A 17 -8.96 2.30 4.52
C LEU A 17 -8.14 1.78 5.71
N ALA A 18 -7.01 1.12 5.47
CA ALA A 18 -6.15 0.58 6.51
C ALA A 18 -5.52 1.68 7.36
N LEU A 19 -5.01 2.75 6.75
CA LEU A 19 -4.45 3.89 7.48
C LEU A 19 -5.49 4.53 8.41
N ARG A 20 -6.72 4.75 7.91
CA ARG A 20 -7.81 5.27 8.74
C ARG A 20 -8.18 4.32 9.89
N ALA A 21 -8.22 3.02 9.61
CA ALA A 21 -8.50 2.01 10.63
C ALA A 21 -7.38 1.89 11.66
N GLY A 22 -6.14 2.17 11.28
CA GLY A 22 -4.97 2.24 12.16
C GLY A 22 -4.86 3.51 13.00
N GLY A 23 -5.76 4.48 12.82
CA GLY A 23 -5.77 5.73 13.60
C GLY A 23 -5.08 6.91 12.93
N TYR A 24 -4.70 6.83 11.64
CA TYR A 24 -4.15 7.99 10.93
C TYR A 24 -5.21 9.10 10.79
N GLU A 25 -5.00 10.21 11.51
CA GLU A 25 -5.94 11.35 11.54
C GLU A 25 -5.71 12.36 10.40
N GLY A 26 -4.58 12.27 9.70
CA GLY A 26 -4.24 13.15 8.61
C GLY A 26 -5.07 12.94 7.33
N ALA A 27 -4.90 13.85 6.38
CA ALA A 27 -5.48 13.69 5.05
C ALA A 27 -4.74 12.59 4.29
N VAL A 28 -5.28 11.37 4.34
CA VAL A 28 -4.78 10.28 3.48
C VAL A 28 -4.87 10.72 2.02
N PRO A 29 -3.78 10.66 1.24
CA PRO A 29 -3.81 10.98 -0.18
C PRO A 29 -4.90 10.17 -0.86
N THR A 30 -5.95 10.84 -1.32
CA THR A 30 -7.09 10.14 -1.90
C THR A 30 -6.84 9.84 -3.36
N GLY A 31 -7.40 8.72 -3.81
CA GLY A 31 -7.70 8.31 -5.19
C GLY A 31 -6.90 8.95 -6.33
N TYR A 32 -7.07 10.24 -6.59
CA TYR A 32 -6.48 10.90 -7.75
C TYR A 32 -4.96 11.07 -7.69
N ALA A 33 -4.39 11.45 -6.54
CA ALA A 33 -2.94 11.67 -6.42
C ALA A 33 -2.16 10.35 -6.58
N LEU A 34 -2.63 9.29 -5.92
CA LEU A 34 -2.04 7.96 -6.01
C LEU A 34 -2.36 7.29 -7.36
N ARG A 35 -3.57 7.41 -7.92
CA ARG A 35 -3.88 6.90 -9.27
C ARG A 35 -3.12 7.63 -10.38
N GLY A 36 -2.74 8.88 -10.16
CA GLY A 36 -1.90 9.67 -11.08
C GLY A 36 -0.44 9.27 -11.10
N GLY A 37 0.00 8.36 -10.22
CA GLY A 37 1.38 7.87 -10.17
C GLY A 37 2.34 8.73 -9.36
N ASP A 38 1.86 9.76 -8.65
CA ASP A 38 2.68 10.54 -7.72
C ASP A 38 2.73 9.85 -6.35
N TRP A 39 3.54 8.79 -6.26
CA TRP A 39 3.70 8.00 -5.03
C TRP A 39 4.53 8.72 -3.97
N GLY A 40 5.27 9.77 -4.34
CA GLY A 40 5.98 10.65 -3.39
C GLY A 40 5.03 11.38 -2.44
N VAL A 41 3.73 11.40 -2.75
CA VAL A 41 2.72 11.87 -1.81
C VAL A 41 2.68 11.05 -0.51
N LEU A 42 3.10 9.77 -0.53
CA LEU A 42 3.18 8.94 0.68
C LEU A 42 4.24 9.45 1.65
N ASP A 43 5.34 10.03 1.16
CA ASP A 43 6.38 10.63 2.00
C ASP A 43 5.89 11.86 2.79
N ARG A 44 4.72 12.42 2.43
CA ARG A 44 4.11 13.55 3.15
C ARG A 44 3.26 13.11 4.34
N VAL A 45 2.92 11.83 4.40
CA VAL A 45 1.91 11.29 5.34
C VAL A 45 2.38 10.08 6.12
N LEU A 46 3.43 9.40 5.64
CA LEU A 46 4.04 8.23 6.26
C LEU A 46 5.56 8.39 6.30
N VAL A 47 6.21 7.68 7.21
CA VAL A 47 7.67 7.61 7.29
C VAL A 47 8.17 6.54 6.35
N ARG A 48 9.09 6.91 5.46
CA ARG A 48 9.78 5.97 4.61
C ARG A 48 10.68 5.06 5.46
N VAL A 49 10.58 3.76 5.24
CA VAL A 49 11.49 2.77 5.83
C VAL A 49 12.78 2.76 5.01
N ALA A 50 13.90 3.10 5.65
CA ALA A 50 15.22 2.99 5.05
C ALA A 50 15.67 1.51 5.02
N GLY A 51 16.48 1.13 4.03
CA GLY A 51 16.99 -0.25 3.93
C GLY A 51 15.92 -1.29 3.58
N ALA A 52 14.79 -0.88 3.00
CA ALA A 52 13.66 -1.76 2.68
C ALA A 52 13.97 -2.85 1.64
N GLU A 53 15.17 -2.85 1.06
CA GLU A 53 15.75 -3.99 0.35
C GLU A 53 16.02 -5.21 1.25
N ASP A 54 16.17 -5.00 2.56
CA ASP A 54 16.24 -6.05 3.57
C ASP A 54 14.83 -6.35 4.11
N GLU A 55 14.37 -7.59 3.94
CA GLU A 55 13.07 -8.04 4.46
C GLU A 55 12.95 -7.83 5.98
N ALA A 56 14.06 -7.87 6.72
CA ALA A 56 14.06 -7.67 8.16
C ALA A 56 13.59 -6.27 8.59
N GLU A 57 13.74 -5.25 7.73
CA GLU A 57 13.30 -3.89 7.99
C GLU A 57 11.80 -3.69 7.71
N VAL A 58 11.20 -4.58 6.91
CA VAL A 58 9.80 -4.52 6.48
C VAL A 58 8.89 -5.18 7.51
N GLY A 59 8.29 -4.36 8.36
CA GLY A 59 7.47 -4.74 9.50
C GLY A 59 5.97 -4.82 9.21
N VAL A 60 5.23 -5.48 10.10
CA VAL A 60 3.76 -5.60 10.02
C VAL A 60 3.12 -4.21 9.99
N GLY A 61 2.19 -4.01 9.05
CA GLY A 61 1.49 -2.74 8.84
C GLY A 61 2.17 -1.81 7.84
N ASP A 62 3.38 -2.12 7.39
CA ASP A 62 4.07 -1.32 6.38
C ASP A 62 3.32 -1.32 5.04
N VAL A 63 3.21 -0.15 4.45
CA VAL A 63 2.72 0.05 3.10
C VAL A 63 3.84 -0.27 2.11
N LEU A 64 3.55 -1.18 1.19
CA LEU A 64 4.47 -1.67 0.17
C LEU A 64 4.10 -1.09 -1.18
N LEU A 65 5.05 -0.50 -1.91
CA LEU A 65 4.92 -0.16 -3.32
C LEU A 65 5.77 -1.10 -4.16
N MET A 66 5.11 -1.80 -5.07
CA MET A 66 5.69 -2.86 -5.89
C MET A 66 5.68 -2.46 -7.37
N ALA A 67 6.76 -2.76 -8.10
CA ALA A 67 6.79 -2.65 -9.56
C ALA A 67 6.26 -3.94 -10.21
N VAL A 68 5.00 -3.91 -10.69
CA VAL A 68 4.30 -5.11 -11.21
C VAL A 68 4.37 -5.26 -12.73
N GLY A 69 4.91 -4.26 -13.43
CA GLY A 69 5.12 -4.26 -14.88
C GLY A 69 5.68 -2.93 -15.37
N PRO A 70 5.97 -2.77 -16.68
CA PRO A 70 6.48 -1.53 -17.25
C PRO A 70 5.53 -0.35 -16.97
N GLY A 71 5.99 0.61 -16.16
CA GLY A 71 5.20 1.78 -15.74
C GLY A 71 4.01 1.44 -14.83
N GLN A 72 3.88 0.19 -14.37
CA GLN A 72 2.78 -0.27 -13.53
C GLN A 72 3.29 -0.58 -12.13
N VAL A 73 2.58 -0.03 -11.15
CA VAL A 73 2.87 -0.27 -9.74
C VAL A 73 1.63 -0.70 -8.99
N HIS A 74 1.85 -1.30 -7.83
CA HIS A 74 0.79 -1.83 -6.99
C HIS A 74 1.09 -1.58 -5.53
N LEU A 75 0.03 -1.37 -4.75
CA LEU A 75 0.13 -1.20 -3.30
C LEU A 75 -0.29 -2.47 -2.56
N GLY A 76 0.39 -2.74 -1.45
CA GLY A 76 0.03 -3.78 -0.50
C GLY A 76 0.36 -3.32 0.92
N ILE A 77 -0.03 -4.13 1.90
CA ILE A 77 0.29 -3.90 3.31
C ILE A 77 0.92 -5.18 3.87
N ARG A 78 2.08 -5.06 4.52
CA ARG A 78 2.76 -6.17 5.18
C ARG A 78 1.90 -6.74 6.31
N THR A 79 1.76 -8.05 6.34
CA THR A 79 1.15 -8.80 7.46
C THR A 79 2.21 -9.65 8.14
N ALA A 80 1.87 -10.26 9.28
CA ALA A 80 2.76 -11.18 9.98
C ALA A 80 3.14 -12.42 9.16
N ARG A 81 2.34 -12.78 8.13
CA ARG A 81 2.53 -14.00 7.33
C ARG A 81 2.83 -13.73 5.86
N GLY A 82 2.67 -12.50 5.41
CA GLY A 82 2.90 -12.11 4.04
C GLY A 82 2.44 -10.68 3.78
N PHE A 83 1.53 -10.48 2.83
CA PHE A 83 0.98 -9.17 2.54
C PHE A 83 -0.47 -9.27 2.08
N VAL A 84 -1.24 -8.21 2.34
CA VAL A 84 -2.61 -8.04 1.87
C VAL A 84 -2.65 -6.99 0.76
N HIS A 85 -3.38 -7.27 -0.32
CA HIS A 85 -3.54 -6.35 -1.44
C HIS A 85 -4.90 -6.54 -2.11
N ALA A 86 -5.34 -5.52 -2.86
CA ALA A 86 -6.53 -5.62 -3.68
C ALA A 86 -6.16 -6.16 -5.06
N ASP A 87 -6.39 -7.44 -5.29
CA ASP A 87 -6.00 -8.13 -6.51
C ASP A 87 -6.98 -7.80 -7.66
N ALA A 88 -6.46 -7.22 -8.73
CA ALA A 88 -7.26 -6.81 -9.89
C ALA A 88 -7.79 -8.01 -10.69
N GLY A 89 -7.05 -9.11 -10.76
CA GLY A 89 -7.46 -10.33 -11.46
C GLY A 89 -8.53 -11.12 -10.70
N LEU A 90 -8.37 -11.22 -9.38
CA LEU A 90 -9.32 -11.92 -8.49
C LEU A 90 -10.50 -11.05 -8.06
N ARG A 91 -10.45 -9.74 -8.33
CA ARG A 91 -11.48 -8.73 -7.99
C ARG A 91 -11.87 -8.72 -6.51
N ARG A 92 -10.89 -8.94 -5.63
CA ARG A 92 -11.09 -8.93 -4.18
C ARG A 92 -9.80 -8.62 -3.44
N VAL A 93 -9.94 -8.27 -2.17
CA VAL A 93 -8.79 -8.18 -1.26
C VAL A 93 -8.36 -9.60 -0.89
N VAL A 94 -7.07 -9.88 -1.02
CA VAL A 94 -6.48 -11.17 -0.66
C VAL A 94 -5.21 -10.98 0.17
N GLU A 95 -4.97 -11.91 1.09
CA GLU A 95 -3.67 -12.10 1.70
C GLU A 95 -2.89 -13.19 0.95
N ARG A 96 -1.63 -12.90 0.64
CA ARG A 96 -0.67 -13.85 0.04
C ARG A 96 0.47 -14.09 1.03
N PRO A 97 0.94 -15.34 1.18
CA PRO A 97 2.06 -15.64 2.08
C PRO A 97 3.39 -15.12 1.53
N GLY A 98 4.33 -14.81 2.43
CA GLY A 98 5.68 -14.36 2.09
C GLY A 98 5.76 -12.91 1.59
N ILE A 99 6.95 -12.49 1.18
CA ILE A 99 7.13 -11.19 0.53
C ILE A 99 6.48 -11.18 -0.86
N PRO A 100 6.04 -10.00 -1.35
CA PRO A 100 5.60 -9.89 -2.74
C PRO A 100 6.68 -10.38 -3.71
N PRO A 101 6.31 -11.12 -4.78
CA PRO A 101 7.27 -11.61 -5.77
C PRO A 101 7.78 -10.51 -6.72
N TRP A 102 7.29 -9.28 -6.56
CA TRP A 102 7.66 -8.12 -7.36
C TRP A 102 8.66 -7.24 -6.60
N PRO A 103 9.56 -6.52 -7.32
CA PRO A 103 10.48 -5.58 -6.68
C PRO A 103 9.74 -4.54 -5.83
N LEU A 104 10.15 -4.40 -4.57
CA LEU A 104 9.74 -3.28 -3.71
C LEU A 104 10.53 -2.04 -4.13
N ILE A 105 9.81 -0.98 -4.50
CA ILE A 105 10.39 0.31 -4.90
C ILE A 105 10.09 1.41 -3.87
N GLY A 106 9.39 1.06 -2.79
CA GLY A 106 9.18 1.92 -1.64
C GLY A 106 8.44 1.18 -0.54
N VAL A 107 8.80 1.49 0.70
CA VAL A 107 8.14 0.99 1.91
C VAL A 107 7.95 2.17 2.86
N TRP A 108 6.76 2.26 3.44
CA TRP A 108 6.41 3.31 4.39
C TRP A 108 5.67 2.75 5.58
N ARG A 109 5.83 3.41 6.72
CA ARG A 109 5.18 3.08 7.98
C ARG A 109 4.45 4.30 8.52
N MET A 110 3.30 4.07 9.14
CA MET A 110 2.61 5.10 9.91
C MET A 110 3.43 5.40 11.17
N GLU A 111 3.71 6.67 11.46
CA GLU A 111 4.27 7.04 12.76
C GLU A 111 3.26 6.71 13.87
N GLY A 112 3.76 6.17 14.99
CA GLY A 112 2.96 5.85 16.16
C GLY A 112 2.61 7.07 17.00
#